data_AF-A0AAD1GYZ0-F1
#
_entry.id   AF-A0AAD1GYZ0-F1
#
_cell.length_a   1.000
_cell.length_b   1.000
_cell.length_c   1.000
_cell.angle_alpha   90.00
_cell.angle_beta   90.00
_cell.angle_gamma   90.00
#
_symmetry.space_group_name_H-M   'P 1'
#
loop_
_entity.id
_entity.type
_entity.pdbx_description
1 polymer ?
#
loop_
_entity_poly.entity_id
_entity_poly.type
_entity_poly.pdbx_seq_one_letter_code
_entity_poly.pdbx_strand_id
1 'polypeptide(L)'
;MAHFPKPAAGSWTENYPGLGTAPVDYTDSIDPAFFEAEREAIFKRTWLNVGRVERLPRTGSYFTKELPSAGPGMSVIVVKTKDGSIKAFHNMCRHRGNKLVWNDYPHEETSGTCRQFTCKYHAWRYSLDGELTFIQQEDEFFDVDKSQYGLVPVRCEVWEGFIFVNLDANAQPLQEYLGQLAKGIEGYPFHEMTEVYTYKAEVGANWKLFIDAFAEFYHAPVLHQGQYTKEEAAKILKHGFEALYYELASPHAMISTWGGQAPPADLKMVKPMDRKLRSGLFGPWDRPEVIQKLDQLPPGVNPTGAPQWGIDSWHFFPNFMLLIWAPGWYLTYHYWPTAVDRHIFETSLYFVPPRNARERLAQELAAVTFKEYALQDANTLEATQTMIGTRVVREFPLCDQEILLRHLHKVTGDYVKEYRNNGSAR
;
A
#
# COMPACT_ATOMS: atom_id res chain seq x y z
N MET A 1 3.50 -13.49 -31.60
CA MET A 1 2.26 -12.69 -31.66
C MET A 1 1.81 -12.46 -30.24
N ALA A 2 1.19 -11.31 -29.94
CA ALA A 2 0.60 -11.05 -28.63
C ALA A 2 -0.48 -12.11 -28.32
N HIS A 3 -0.52 -12.59 -27.07
CA HIS A 3 -1.52 -13.54 -26.58
C HIS A 3 -2.83 -12.82 -26.23
N PHE A 4 -2.74 -11.54 -25.85
CA PHE A 4 -3.88 -10.71 -25.49
C PHE A 4 -3.96 -9.45 -26.38
N PRO A 5 -5.16 -8.85 -26.53
CA PRO A 5 -5.31 -7.65 -27.32
C PRO A 5 -4.43 -6.50 -26.80
N LYS A 6 -3.70 -5.86 -27.72
CA LYS A 6 -3.00 -4.59 -27.46
C LYS A 6 -3.92 -3.40 -27.80
N PRO A 7 -3.64 -2.20 -27.25
CA PRO A 7 -4.34 -0.99 -27.66
C PRO A 7 -4.22 -0.70 -29.15
N ALA A 8 -5.15 0.10 -29.69
CA ALA A 8 -5.13 0.51 -31.09
C ALA A 8 -3.84 1.27 -31.50
N ALA A 9 -3.17 1.89 -30.52
CA ALA A 9 -1.89 2.57 -30.70
C ALA A 9 -0.71 1.63 -31.01
N GLY A 10 -0.87 0.30 -30.84
CA GLY A 10 0.14 -0.71 -31.14
C GLY A 10 0.73 -1.36 -29.88
N SER A 11 1.15 -0.55 -28.91
CA SER A 11 1.68 -0.99 -27.62
C SER A 11 1.00 -0.26 -26.45
N TRP A 12 1.17 -0.77 -25.23
CA TRP A 12 0.65 -0.09 -24.04
C TRP A 12 1.34 1.27 -23.85
N THR A 13 2.64 1.34 -24.03
CA THR A 13 3.43 2.56 -23.84
C THR A 13 3.06 3.63 -24.87
N GLU A 14 2.85 3.25 -26.13
CA GLU A 14 2.40 4.20 -27.17
C GLU A 14 0.97 4.70 -26.95
N ASN A 15 0.14 3.94 -26.24
CA ASN A 15 -1.19 4.39 -25.82
C ASN A 15 -1.13 5.55 -24.81
N TYR A 16 0.03 5.77 -24.16
CA TYR A 16 0.29 6.85 -23.23
C TYR A 16 1.53 7.65 -23.66
N PRO A 17 1.43 8.47 -24.74
CA PRO A 17 2.60 9.08 -25.40
C PRO A 17 3.42 10.00 -24.50
N GLY A 18 2.84 10.52 -23.42
CA GLY A 18 3.55 11.35 -22.43
C GLY A 18 4.60 10.61 -21.60
N LEU A 19 4.66 9.28 -21.64
CA LEU A 19 5.69 8.48 -20.97
C LEU A 19 6.95 8.29 -21.82
N GLY A 20 6.81 8.20 -23.14
CA GLY A 20 7.88 7.86 -24.07
C GLY A 20 8.44 6.43 -23.89
N THR A 21 9.34 6.05 -24.79
CA THR A 21 9.95 4.69 -24.84
C THR A 21 11.46 4.70 -24.56
N ALA A 22 12.05 5.88 -24.35
CA ALA A 22 13.46 6.01 -23.99
C ALA A 22 13.79 5.26 -22.68
N PRO A 23 15.04 4.87 -22.44
CA PRO A 23 15.47 4.37 -21.14
C PRO A 23 15.04 5.29 -19.98
N VAL A 24 14.70 4.70 -18.83
CA VAL A 24 14.29 5.43 -17.62
C VAL A 24 15.52 5.65 -16.73
N ASP A 25 15.70 6.89 -16.27
CA ASP A 25 16.78 7.26 -15.34
C ASP A 25 16.38 6.96 -13.89
N TYR A 26 17.15 6.11 -13.21
CA TYR A 26 16.94 5.70 -11.82
C TYR A 26 17.65 6.62 -10.80
N THR A 27 18.12 7.80 -11.22
CA THR A 27 18.70 8.80 -10.32
C THR A 27 17.76 9.18 -9.17
N ASP A 28 16.45 9.16 -9.41
CA ASP A 28 15.41 9.40 -8.39
C ASP A 28 15.38 8.36 -7.26
N SER A 29 16.10 7.25 -7.43
CA SER A 29 16.16 6.11 -6.51
C SER A 29 17.54 5.96 -5.84
N ILE A 30 18.48 6.87 -6.13
CA ILE A 30 19.86 6.83 -5.62
C ILE A 30 20.42 8.22 -5.23
N ASP A 31 19.65 9.29 -5.41
CA ASP A 31 20.04 10.65 -5.02
C ASP A 31 19.39 11.05 -3.67
N PRO A 32 20.18 11.16 -2.58
CA PRO A 32 19.67 11.61 -1.28
C PRO A 32 18.98 12.98 -1.33
N ALA A 33 19.42 13.90 -2.19
CA ALA A 33 18.81 15.22 -2.31
C ALA A 33 17.45 15.16 -3.03
N PHE A 34 17.29 14.20 -3.94
CA PHE A 34 15.99 13.90 -4.53
C PHE A 34 15.06 13.28 -3.49
N PHE A 35 15.56 12.32 -2.70
CA PHE A 35 14.79 11.68 -1.63
C PHE A 35 14.24 12.67 -0.58
N GLU A 36 15.05 13.62 -0.12
CA GLU A 36 14.52 14.65 0.80
C GLU A 36 13.47 15.54 0.12
N ALA A 37 13.60 15.81 -1.18
CA ALA A 37 12.56 16.53 -1.92
C ALA A 37 11.28 15.68 -2.09
N GLU A 38 11.38 14.36 -2.26
CA GLU A 38 10.21 13.45 -2.26
C GLU A 38 9.46 13.53 -0.93
N ARG A 39 10.15 13.58 0.21
CA ARG A 39 9.49 13.72 1.52
C ARG A 39 8.59 14.95 1.59
N GLU A 40 9.10 16.09 1.13
CA GLU A 40 8.37 17.37 1.15
C GLU A 40 7.28 17.47 0.10
N ALA A 41 7.55 16.96 -1.10
CA ALA A 41 6.67 17.09 -2.27
C ALA A 41 5.55 16.06 -2.28
N ILE A 42 5.83 14.84 -1.80
CA ILE A 42 4.95 13.68 -1.91
C ILE A 42 4.40 13.35 -0.52
N PHE A 43 5.22 12.76 0.36
CA PHE A 43 4.71 12.13 1.59
C PHE A 43 4.09 13.11 2.59
N LYS A 44 4.46 14.39 2.56
CA LYS A 44 3.81 15.43 3.37
C LYS A 44 2.56 16.06 2.74
N ARG A 45 2.25 15.76 1.48
CA ARG A 45 1.21 16.48 0.69
C ARG A 45 0.21 15.58 0.00
N THR A 46 0.49 14.28 -0.11
CA THR A 46 -0.42 13.29 -0.68
C THR A 46 -1.14 12.51 0.41
N TRP A 47 -2.26 11.87 0.04
CA TRP A 47 -2.95 10.96 0.94
C TRP A 47 -2.17 9.66 1.12
N LEU A 48 -1.97 9.27 2.38
CA LEU A 48 -1.27 8.04 2.75
C LEU A 48 -2.24 7.07 3.41
N ASN A 49 -2.35 5.85 2.90
CA ASN A 49 -3.12 4.82 3.59
C ASN A 49 -2.37 4.38 4.86
N VAL A 50 -3.05 4.35 6.00
CA VAL A 50 -2.44 4.02 7.31
C VAL A 50 -3.08 2.82 8.02
N GLY A 51 -4.09 2.22 7.41
CA GLY A 51 -4.76 1.04 7.95
C GLY A 51 -6.24 1.00 7.60
N ARG A 52 -6.99 0.23 8.39
CA ARG A 52 -8.43 0.05 8.19
C ARG A 52 -9.24 0.31 9.45
N VAL A 53 -10.53 0.58 9.25
CA VAL A 53 -11.52 0.88 10.31
C VAL A 53 -11.73 -0.27 11.29
N GLU A 54 -11.43 -1.51 10.92
CA GLU A 54 -11.54 -2.68 11.80
C GLU A 54 -10.55 -2.60 12.97
N ARG A 55 -9.48 -1.79 12.87
CA ARG A 55 -8.59 -1.47 14.01
C ARG A 55 -9.27 -0.56 15.05
N LEU A 56 -10.42 0.03 14.71
CA LEU A 56 -11.15 1.00 15.52
C LEU A 56 -12.59 0.53 15.83
N PRO A 57 -12.78 -0.63 16.49
CA PRO A 57 -14.10 -1.27 16.61
C PRO A 57 -15.12 -0.45 17.41
N ARG A 58 -14.68 0.43 18.31
CA ARG A 58 -15.55 1.18 19.23
C ARG A 58 -14.99 2.58 19.51
N THR A 59 -15.83 3.46 20.05
CA THR A 59 -15.40 4.78 20.53
C THR A 59 -14.20 4.67 21.46
N GLY A 60 -13.23 5.55 21.25
CA GLY A 60 -11.99 5.60 22.00
C GLY A 60 -10.96 4.58 21.56
N SER A 61 -11.29 3.64 20.67
CA SER A 61 -10.28 2.83 20.00
C SER A 61 -9.34 3.74 19.23
N TYR A 62 -8.05 3.45 19.32
CA TYR A 62 -7.01 4.20 18.63
C TYR A 62 -5.88 3.26 18.20
N PHE A 63 -5.12 3.71 17.21
CA PHE A 63 -3.77 3.22 16.94
C PHE A 63 -2.85 4.38 16.60
N THR A 64 -1.54 4.20 16.78
CA THR A 64 -0.53 5.11 16.27
C THR A 64 0.07 4.56 14.99
N LYS A 65 0.47 5.45 14.08
CA LYS A 65 1.23 5.11 12.88
C LYS A 65 2.48 5.96 12.81
N GLU A 66 3.64 5.34 12.64
CA GLU A 66 4.86 6.06 12.31
C GLU A 66 4.90 6.32 10.81
N LEU A 67 5.28 7.53 10.42
CA LEU A 67 5.33 8.00 9.04
C LEU A 67 6.77 8.39 8.67
N PRO A 68 7.73 7.44 8.64
CA PRO A 68 9.14 7.75 8.38
C PRO A 68 9.34 8.43 7.01
N SER A 69 8.45 8.16 6.05
CA SER A 69 8.42 8.79 4.73
C SER A 69 8.20 10.31 4.80
N ALA A 70 7.50 10.80 5.82
CA ALA A 70 7.26 12.22 6.04
C ALA A 70 8.29 12.88 6.95
N GLY A 71 9.25 12.10 7.48
CA GLY A 71 10.37 12.60 8.28
C GLY A 71 10.66 11.74 9.52
N PRO A 72 11.91 11.77 10.03
CA PRO A 72 12.28 11.00 11.22
C PRO A 72 11.41 11.36 12.44
N GLY A 73 10.84 10.34 13.08
CA GLY A 73 10.00 10.51 14.27
C GLY A 73 8.60 11.08 14.02
N MET A 74 8.21 11.31 12.76
CA MET A 74 6.84 11.70 12.43
C MET A 74 5.87 10.57 12.82
N SER A 75 4.89 10.89 13.68
CA SER A 75 3.95 9.93 14.23
C SER A 75 2.57 10.56 14.32
N VAL A 76 1.53 9.78 14.01
CA VAL A 76 0.13 10.20 14.11
C VAL A 76 -0.65 9.26 15.02
N ILE A 77 -1.65 9.80 15.70
CA ILE A 77 -2.69 9.04 16.41
C ILE A 77 -3.91 9.04 15.51
N VAL A 78 -4.48 7.86 15.24
CA VAL A 78 -5.78 7.70 14.58
C VAL A 78 -6.76 7.16 15.61
N VAL A 79 -7.92 7.81 15.75
CA VAL A 79 -8.88 7.51 16.82
C VAL A 79 -10.31 7.57 16.32
N LYS A 80 -11.15 6.65 16.83
CA LYS A 80 -12.62 6.76 16.69
C LYS A 80 -13.19 7.58 17.85
N THR A 81 -13.79 8.70 17.53
CA THR A 81 -14.33 9.67 18.49
C THR A 81 -15.67 9.23 19.07
N LYS A 82 -16.28 10.08 19.91
CA LYS A 82 -17.59 9.83 20.53
C LYS A 82 -18.74 9.90 19.53
N ASP A 83 -18.66 10.77 18.53
CA ASP A 83 -19.66 10.88 17.46
C ASP A 83 -19.53 9.78 16.39
N GLY A 84 -18.54 8.89 16.54
CA GLY A 84 -18.29 7.78 15.62
C GLY A 84 -17.40 8.14 14.43
N SER A 85 -17.00 9.41 14.27
CA SER A 85 -16.03 9.82 13.25
C SER A 85 -14.63 9.27 13.55
N ILE A 86 -13.79 9.21 12.52
CA ILE A 86 -12.38 8.83 12.65
C ILE A 86 -11.55 10.09 12.41
N LYS A 87 -10.72 10.44 13.39
CA LYS A 87 -9.84 11.61 13.36
C LYS A 87 -8.39 11.20 13.48
N ALA A 88 -7.50 12.02 12.95
CA ALA A 88 -6.07 11.88 13.13
C ALA A 88 -5.44 13.15 13.71
N PHE A 89 -4.40 12.97 14.53
CA PHE A 89 -3.64 14.06 15.13
C PHE A 89 -2.15 13.75 15.08
N HIS A 90 -1.31 14.78 15.03
CA HIS A 90 0.11 14.59 15.33
C HIS A 90 0.27 14.01 16.73
N ASN A 91 1.07 12.95 16.88
CA ASN A 91 1.30 12.24 18.14
C ASN A 91 2.24 13.01 19.08
N MET A 92 1.90 14.26 19.38
CA MET A 92 2.77 15.19 20.09
C MET A 92 1.96 15.99 21.12
N CYS A 93 2.39 15.92 22.37
CA CYS A 93 1.86 16.77 23.43
C CYS A 93 2.28 18.23 23.20
N ARG A 94 1.32 19.15 23.29
CA ARG A 94 1.52 20.59 23.02
C ARG A 94 2.28 21.34 24.12
N HIS A 95 2.56 20.71 25.26
CA HIS A 95 3.33 21.35 26.35
C HIS A 95 4.83 21.41 26.03
N ARG A 96 5.49 20.25 25.92
CA ARG A 96 6.95 20.14 25.70
C ARG A 96 7.32 19.11 24.63
N GLY A 97 6.40 18.83 23.71
CA GLY A 97 6.67 17.99 22.54
C GLY A 97 6.82 16.49 22.79
N ASN A 98 6.51 15.98 24.00
CA ASN A 98 6.61 14.54 24.25
C ASN A 98 5.67 13.76 23.31
N LYS A 99 6.11 12.58 22.83
CA LYS A 99 5.23 11.65 22.12
C LYS A 99 4.05 11.32 23.03
N LEU A 100 2.83 11.57 22.56
CA LEU A 100 1.66 11.58 23.42
C LEU A 100 1.23 10.16 23.78
N VAL A 101 1.19 9.29 22.78
CA VAL A 101 0.72 7.92 22.85
C VAL A 101 1.85 6.98 22.43
N TRP A 102 2.35 6.21 23.38
CA TRP A 102 3.38 5.17 23.23
C TRP A 102 3.30 4.20 24.42
N ASN A 103 3.88 3.01 24.30
CA ASN A 103 3.92 1.97 25.34
C ASN A 103 5.25 2.05 26.12
N ASP A 104 5.99 0.97 26.34
CA ASP A 104 7.34 1.01 26.93
C ASP A 104 8.42 1.39 25.91
N TYR A 105 8.12 1.26 24.62
CA TYR A 105 9.03 1.51 23.51
C TYR A 105 8.54 2.71 22.68
N PRO A 106 9.09 3.92 22.86
CA PRO A 106 8.59 5.14 22.21
C PRO A 106 8.73 5.13 20.68
N HIS A 107 9.55 4.23 20.14
CA HIS A 107 9.76 4.06 18.70
C HIS A 107 8.83 3.02 18.05
N GLU A 108 8.01 2.32 18.84
CA GLU A 108 7.06 1.32 18.33
C GLU A 108 5.65 1.90 18.20
N GLU A 109 4.92 1.40 17.22
CA GLU A 109 3.49 1.68 17.08
C GLU A 109 2.70 0.98 18.19
N THR A 110 1.66 1.62 18.69
CA THR A 110 0.78 1.05 19.73
C THR A 110 -0.69 1.26 19.38
N SER A 111 -1.56 0.45 19.96
CA SER A 111 -3.02 0.57 19.82
C SER A 111 -3.72 0.26 21.13
N GLY A 112 -4.95 0.73 21.28
CA GLY A 112 -5.74 0.45 22.47
C GLY A 112 -7.09 1.13 22.46
N THR A 113 -7.68 1.28 23.65
CA THR A 113 -8.90 2.06 23.86
C THR A 113 -8.67 3.04 25.00
N CYS A 114 -9.13 4.28 24.86
CA CYS A 114 -9.08 5.28 25.93
C CYS A 114 -10.32 6.17 25.95
N ARG A 115 -10.58 6.85 27.07
CA ARG A 115 -11.65 7.87 27.16
C ARG A 115 -11.14 9.27 26.80
N GLN A 116 -9.84 9.47 26.91
CA GLN A 116 -9.08 10.68 26.63
C GLN A 116 -7.59 10.29 26.55
N PHE A 117 -6.78 11.07 25.86
CA PHE A 117 -5.33 10.91 25.86
C PHE A 117 -4.72 11.65 27.04
N THR A 118 -3.75 11.04 27.73
CA THR A 118 -3.03 11.67 28.85
C THR A 118 -1.54 11.57 28.59
N CYS A 119 -0.86 12.71 28.53
CA CYS A 119 0.58 12.73 28.32
C CYS A 119 1.30 12.13 29.54
N LYS A 120 2.13 11.11 29.30
CA LYS A 120 2.94 10.45 30.35
C LYS A 120 3.95 11.37 31.05
N TYR A 121 4.23 12.56 30.51
CA TYR A 121 5.25 13.46 31.09
C TYR A 121 4.68 14.33 32.22
N HIS A 122 3.65 15.14 31.94
CA HIS A 122 3.09 16.10 32.91
C HIS A 122 1.56 16.04 32.98
N ALA A 123 0.98 14.92 32.55
CA ALA A 123 -0.46 14.64 32.64
C ALA A 123 -1.39 15.65 31.95
N TRP A 124 -0.93 16.43 30.97
CA TRP A 124 -1.84 17.18 30.08
C TRP A 124 -2.79 16.20 29.38
N ARG A 125 -4.09 16.50 29.40
CA ARG A 125 -5.13 15.60 28.89
C ARG A 125 -5.83 16.18 27.69
N TYR A 126 -6.09 15.34 26.71
CA TYR A 126 -6.75 15.72 25.47
C TYR A 126 -7.99 14.86 25.27
N SER A 127 -9.10 15.46 24.86
CA SER A 127 -10.30 14.72 24.47
C SER A 127 -10.02 13.84 23.23
N LEU A 128 -10.95 12.95 22.90
CA LEU A 128 -10.85 12.16 21.65
C LEU A 128 -10.94 13.05 20.41
N ASP A 129 -11.50 14.26 20.55
CA ASP A 129 -11.60 15.29 19.53
C ASP A 129 -10.36 16.20 19.48
N GLY A 130 -9.36 15.94 20.33
CA GLY A 130 -8.07 16.64 20.35
C GLY A 130 -8.02 17.88 21.23
N GLU A 131 -9.12 18.28 21.86
CA GLU A 131 -9.18 19.48 22.71
C GLU A 131 -8.37 19.27 24.01
N LEU A 132 -7.60 20.27 24.43
CA LEU A 132 -6.92 20.24 25.73
C LEU A 132 -7.94 20.45 26.86
N THR A 133 -8.15 19.41 27.67
CA THR A 133 -9.19 19.41 28.71
C THR A 133 -8.64 19.63 30.12
N PHE A 134 -7.34 19.40 30.34
CA PHE A 134 -6.73 19.51 31.67
C PHE A 134 -5.23 19.82 31.59
N ILE A 135 -4.80 20.73 32.46
CA ILE A 135 -3.41 21.06 32.74
C ILE A 135 -3.15 20.77 34.23
N GLN A 136 -2.07 20.04 34.52
CA GLN A 136 -1.63 19.84 35.89
C GLN A 136 -1.11 21.17 36.47
N GLN A 137 -1.63 21.61 37.62
CA GLN A 137 -1.31 22.91 38.23
C GLN A 137 -1.52 24.08 37.25
N GLU A 138 -2.70 24.15 36.64
CA GLU A 138 -3.06 25.18 35.64
C GLU A 138 -2.82 26.61 36.12
N ASP A 139 -3.05 26.89 37.41
CA ASP A 139 -2.86 28.23 38.02
C ASP A 139 -1.39 28.70 38.07
N GLU A 140 -0.41 27.83 37.86
CA GLU A 140 1.02 28.19 37.76
C GLU A 140 1.43 28.65 36.35
N PHE A 141 0.53 28.54 35.36
CA PHE A 141 0.75 29.03 34.00
C PHE A 141 0.28 30.48 33.87
N PHE A 142 0.97 31.24 33.01
CA PHE A 142 0.61 32.63 32.71
C PHE A 142 -0.61 32.68 31.77
N ASP A 143 -1.82 32.72 32.34
CA ASP A 143 -3.11 32.89 31.64
C ASP A 143 -3.27 31.96 30.41
N VAL A 144 -2.96 30.68 30.58
CA VAL A 144 -2.97 29.71 29.47
C VAL A 144 -4.39 29.49 28.92
N ASP A 145 -4.62 29.88 27.67
CA ASP A 145 -5.84 29.56 26.95
C ASP A 145 -5.77 28.14 26.37
N LYS A 146 -6.41 27.18 27.04
CA LYS A 146 -6.46 25.77 26.62
C LYS A 146 -6.96 25.58 25.17
N SER A 147 -7.80 26.49 24.65
CA SER A 147 -8.33 26.38 23.29
C SER A 147 -7.24 26.50 22.20
N GLN A 148 -6.10 27.13 22.51
CA GLN A 148 -4.97 27.30 21.59
C GLN A 148 -4.00 26.11 21.57
N TYR A 149 -4.14 25.19 22.54
CA TYR A 149 -3.20 24.10 22.77
C TYR A 149 -3.83 22.71 22.63
N GLY A 150 -4.91 22.59 21.84
CA GLY A 150 -5.40 21.29 21.37
C GLY A 150 -4.37 20.55 20.50
N LEU A 151 -4.54 19.24 20.32
CA LEU A 151 -3.71 18.45 19.41
C LEU A 151 -3.78 19.01 17.99
N VAL A 152 -2.65 19.03 17.30
CA VAL A 152 -2.60 19.50 15.91
C VAL A 152 -3.29 18.45 15.03
N PRO A 153 -4.38 18.79 14.33
CA PRO A 153 -5.10 17.84 13.49
C PRO A 153 -4.28 17.46 12.26
N VAL A 154 -4.48 16.22 11.81
CA VAL A 154 -4.02 15.70 10.52
C VAL A 154 -5.27 15.36 9.73
N ARG A 155 -5.33 15.72 8.43
CA ARG A 155 -6.49 15.37 7.62
C ARG A 155 -6.66 13.86 7.61
N CYS A 156 -7.89 13.39 7.80
CA CYS A 156 -8.20 11.99 7.94
C CYS A 156 -9.53 11.70 7.27
N GLU A 157 -9.53 10.81 6.29
CA GLU A 157 -10.72 10.42 5.53
C GLU A 157 -10.72 8.90 5.33
N VAL A 158 -11.92 8.34 5.14
CA VAL A 158 -12.13 6.90 5.02
C VAL A 158 -12.78 6.60 3.68
N TRP A 159 -12.22 5.65 2.95
CA TRP A 159 -12.77 5.12 1.70
C TRP A 159 -12.88 3.60 1.82
N GLU A 160 -14.07 3.02 1.67
CA GLU A 160 -14.28 1.55 1.72
C GLU A 160 -13.67 0.83 2.95
N GLY A 161 -13.65 1.54 4.09
CA GLY A 161 -13.03 1.07 5.33
C GLY A 161 -11.51 1.25 5.41
N PHE A 162 -10.86 1.74 4.36
CA PHE A 162 -9.45 2.13 4.35
C PHE A 162 -9.29 3.56 4.88
N ILE A 163 -8.42 3.74 5.87
CA ILE A 163 -8.17 5.04 6.52
C ILE A 163 -6.95 5.69 5.85
N PHE A 164 -7.13 6.90 5.35
CA PHE A 164 -6.07 7.71 4.79
C PHE A 164 -5.82 8.96 5.62
N VAL A 165 -4.57 9.40 5.66
CA VAL A 165 -4.16 10.67 6.28
C VAL A 165 -3.41 11.56 5.30
N ASN A 166 -3.49 12.87 5.49
CA ASN A 166 -2.68 13.84 4.76
C ASN A 166 -2.19 14.94 5.71
N LEU A 167 -0.88 15.25 5.64
CA LEU A 167 -0.24 16.24 6.49
C LEU A 167 -0.44 17.68 5.97
N ASP A 168 -0.87 17.86 4.73
CA ASP A 168 -1.28 19.15 4.19
C ASP A 168 -2.74 19.44 4.58
N ALA A 169 -2.93 20.46 5.40
CA ALA A 169 -4.26 20.92 5.83
C ALA A 169 -5.13 21.38 4.64
N ASN A 170 -4.52 21.77 3.51
CA ASN A 170 -5.21 22.23 2.31
C ASN A 170 -5.33 21.14 1.23
N ALA A 171 -5.04 19.88 1.56
CA ALA A 171 -5.18 18.80 0.60
C ALA A 171 -6.60 18.73 0.03
N GLN A 172 -6.72 18.37 -1.24
CA GLN A 172 -8.02 18.06 -1.84
C GLN A 172 -8.68 16.86 -1.12
N PRO A 173 -10.02 16.72 -1.17
CA PRO A 173 -10.73 15.58 -0.59
C PRO A 173 -10.19 14.23 -1.09
N LEU A 174 -10.24 13.19 -0.25
CA LEU A 174 -9.70 11.87 -0.56
C LEU A 174 -10.37 11.25 -1.80
N GLN A 175 -11.69 11.40 -1.92
CA GLN A 175 -12.43 10.84 -3.05
C GLN A 175 -12.01 11.46 -4.38
N GLU A 176 -11.72 12.76 -4.39
CA GLU A 176 -11.20 13.45 -5.58
C GLU A 176 -9.78 13.01 -5.91
N TYR A 177 -8.94 12.78 -4.88
CA TYR A 177 -7.59 12.27 -5.06
C TYR A 177 -7.57 10.85 -5.66
N LEU A 178 -8.33 9.91 -5.08
CA LEU A 178 -8.34 8.52 -5.51
C LEU A 178 -9.00 8.31 -6.88
N GLY A 179 -9.96 9.18 -7.23
CA GLY A 179 -10.54 9.25 -8.56
C GLY A 179 -11.26 7.97 -9.01
N GLN A 180 -11.26 7.75 -10.33
CA GLN A 180 -12.11 6.72 -10.95
C GLN A 180 -11.66 5.29 -10.69
N LEU A 181 -10.36 5.06 -10.46
CA LEU A 181 -9.85 3.73 -10.13
C LEU A 181 -10.44 3.22 -8.83
N ALA A 182 -10.46 4.04 -7.78
CA ALA A 182 -11.10 3.70 -6.51
C ALA A 182 -12.62 3.59 -6.66
N LYS A 183 -13.26 4.52 -7.38
CA LYS A 183 -14.70 4.47 -7.64
C LYS A 183 -15.12 3.17 -8.33
N GLY A 184 -14.31 2.68 -9.27
CA GLY A 184 -14.59 1.45 -10.01
C GLY A 184 -14.66 0.19 -9.14
N ILE A 185 -14.05 0.22 -7.95
CA ILE A 185 -14.00 -0.92 -7.03
C ILE A 185 -14.79 -0.70 -5.74
N GLU A 186 -15.53 0.39 -5.62
CA GLU A 186 -16.50 0.60 -4.54
C GLU A 186 -17.55 -0.52 -4.49
N GLY A 187 -18.01 -0.85 -3.29
CA GLY A 187 -18.94 -1.94 -3.06
C GLY A 187 -18.33 -3.35 -3.07
N TYR A 188 -17.02 -3.49 -3.32
CA TYR A 188 -16.34 -4.75 -3.01
C TYR A 188 -16.42 -5.01 -1.49
N PRO A 189 -16.73 -6.23 -1.03
CA PRO A 189 -17.01 -6.50 0.39
C PRO A 189 -15.73 -6.59 1.24
N PHE A 190 -14.91 -5.54 1.26
CA PHE A 190 -13.66 -5.48 2.01
C PHE A 190 -13.88 -5.70 3.52
N HIS A 191 -14.99 -5.21 4.06
CA HIS A 191 -15.35 -5.28 5.48
C HIS A 191 -15.68 -6.70 5.98
N GLU A 192 -15.93 -7.63 5.07
CA GLU A 192 -16.22 -9.04 5.40
C GLU A 192 -14.94 -9.85 5.58
N MET A 193 -13.79 -9.32 5.14
CA MET A 193 -12.50 -9.99 5.18
C MET A 193 -11.68 -9.56 6.40
N THR A 194 -12.09 -10.08 7.56
CA THR A 194 -11.55 -9.69 8.87
C THR A 194 -10.49 -10.64 9.43
N GLU A 195 -10.23 -11.77 8.77
CA GLU A 195 -9.06 -12.62 9.08
C GLU A 195 -7.85 -12.07 8.33
N VAL A 196 -6.83 -11.62 9.06
CA VAL A 196 -5.71 -10.86 8.50
C VAL A 196 -4.38 -11.48 8.87
N TYR A 197 -3.52 -11.70 7.88
CA TYR A 197 -2.14 -12.11 8.06
C TYR A 197 -1.22 -10.97 7.61
N THR A 198 -0.40 -10.45 8.51
CA THR A 198 0.47 -9.29 8.24
C THR A 198 1.94 -9.67 8.38
N TYR A 199 2.76 -9.18 7.45
CA TYR A 199 4.21 -9.24 7.54
C TYR A 199 4.80 -7.84 7.39
N LYS A 200 5.92 -7.60 8.07
CA LYS A 200 6.65 -6.34 8.03
C LYS A 200 8.14 -6.64 7.91
N ALA A 201 8.82 -5.92 7.03
CA ALA A 201 10.26 -6.03 6.82
C ALA A 201 10.88 -4.66 6.59
N GLU A 202 12.13 -4.49 7.01
CA GLU A 202 12.99 -3.42 6.51
C GLU A 202 13.74 -3.98 5.30
N VAL A 203 13.65 -3.27 4.17
CA VAL A 203 14.23 -3.70 2.89
C VAL A 203 15.27 -2.67 2.46
N GLY A 204 16.49 -3.14 2.17
CA GLY A 204 17.64 -2.36 1.72
C GLY A 204 17.57 -1.94 0.25
N ALA A 205 16.40 -1.47 -0.21
CA ALA A 205 16.19 -0.91 -1.52
C ALA A 205 15.30 0.34 -1.46
N ASN A 206 15.41 1.23 -2.46
CA ASN A 206 14.50 2.35 -2.64
C ASN A 206 13.06 1.84 -2.79
N TRP A 207 12.11 2.57 -2.19
CA TRP A 207 10.70 2.22 -2.20
C TRP A 207 10.09 2.11 -3.61
N LYS A 208 10.56 2.91 -4.58
CA LYS A 208 10.07 2.87 -5.97
C LYS A 208 10.49 1.61 -6.68
N LEU A 209 11.75 1.19 -6.53
CA LEU A 209 12.25 -0.08 -7.09
C LEU A 209 11.51 -1.28 -6.48
N PHE A 210 11.08 -1.16 -5.21
CA PHE A 210 10.26 -2.19 -4.60
C PHE A 210 8.86 -2.22 -5.21
N ILE A 211 8.22 -1.08 -5.43
CA ILE A 211 6.94 -1.00 -6.16
C ILE A 211 7.08 -1.54 -7.58
N ASP A 212 8.20 -1.27 -8.27
CA ASP A 212 8.45 -1.76 -9.63
C ASP A 212 8.17 -3.26 -9.73
N ALA A 213 8.73 -4.08 -8.84
CA ALA A 213 8.52 -5.53 -8.84
C ALA A 213 7.06 -5.97 -8.56
N PHE A 214 6.22 -5.13 -7.95
CA PHE A 214 4.80 -5.46 -7.75
C PHE A 214 3.89 -4.80 -8.82
N ALA A 215 4.46 -3.95 -9.66
CA ALA A 215 3.76 -3.24 -10.73
C ALA A 215 3.91 -3.92 -12.11
N GLU A 216 4.73 -4.97 -12.19
CA GLU A 216 4.86 -5.86 -13.34
C GLU A 216 4.92 -7.34 -12.91
N PHE A 217 4.83 -8.25 -13.87
CA PHE A 217 4.98 -9.70 -13.63
C PHE A 217 5.94 -10.35 -14.67
N TYR A 218 6.75 -9.52 -15.33
CA TYR A 218 7.82 -9.93 -16.23
C TYR A 218 8.88 -10.77 -15.53
N HIS A 219 9.23 -10.48 -14.27
CA HIS A 219 10.20 -11.27 -13.50
C HIS A 219 9.62 -12.60 -13.00
N ALA A 220 8.30 -12.68 -12.78
CA ALA A 220 7.64 -13.79 -12.09
C ALA A 220 7.92 -15.18 -12.70
N PRO A 221 7.89 -15.38 -14.04
CA PRO A 221 8.26 -16.65 -14.67
C PRO A 221 9.66 -17.18 -14.33
N VAL A 222 10.59 -16.28 -13.98
CA VAL A 222 12.00 -16.61 -13.75
C VAL A 222 12.31 -16.64 -12.26
N LEU A 223 12.05 -15.55 -11.55
CA LEU A 223 12.41 -15.40 -10.14
C LEU A 223 11.64 -16.40 -9.27
N HIS A 224 10.34 -16.52 -9.51
CA HIS A 224 9.45 -17.34 -8.70
C HIS A 224 9.36 -18.80 -9.17
N GLN A 225 10.21 -19.22 -10.10
CA GLN A 225 10.12 -20.55 -10.73
C GLN A 225 10.11 -21.70 -9.71
N GLY A 226 10.84 -21.53 -8.59
CA GLY A 226 10.92 -22.52 -7.50
C GLY A 226 9.61 -22.70 -6.72
N GLN A 227 8.64 -21.80 -6.89
CA GLN A 227 7.33 -21.90 -6.26
C GLN A 227 6.34 -22.74 -7.06
N TYR A 228 6.62 -23.03 -8.33
CA TYR A 228 5.78 -23.89 -9.17
C TYR A 228 6.24 -25.36 -9.11
N THR A 229 5.41 -26.28 -9.60
CA THR A 229 5.92 -27.59 -10.02
C THR A 229 6.80 -27.43 -11.27
N LYS A 230 7.62 -28.43 -11.59
CA LYS A 230 8.50 -28.35 -12.77
C LYS A 230 7.70 -28.14 -14.06
N GLU A 231 6.57 -28.83 -14.18
CA GLU A 231 5.68 -28.76 -15.34
C GLU A 231 5.05 -27.37 -15.47
N GLU A 232 4.58 -26.78 -14.37
CA GLU A 232 3.99 -25.44 -14.38
C GLU A 232 5.05 -24.36 -14.63
N ALA A 233 6.23 -24.46 -14.00
CA ALA A 233 7.36 -23.56 -14.27
C ALA A 233 7.72 -23.54 -15.76
N ALA A 234 7.85 -24.72 -16.39
CA ALA A 234 8.17 -24.82 -17.82
C ALA A 234 7.08 -24.20 -18.71
N LYS A 235 5.81 -24.36 -18.33
CA LYS A 235 4.67 -23.77 -19.05
C LYS A 235 4.66 -22.24 -18.94
N ILE A 236 4.84 -21.70 -17.74
CA ILE A 236 4.88 -20.26 -17.48
C ILE A 236 6.06 -19.62 -18.19
N LEU A 237 7.26 -20.21 -18.07
CA LEU A 237 8.46 -19.72 -18.76
C LEU A 237 8.29 -19.67 -20.28
N LYS A 238 7.59 -20.66 -20.86
CA LYS A 238 7.31 -20.69 -22.30
C LYS A 238 6.31 -19.61 -22.74
N HIS A 239 5.31 -19.31 -21.91
CA HIS A 239 4.31 -18.27 -22.21
C HIS A 239 4.87 -16.86 -21.98
N GLY A 240 5.73 -16.69 -20.98
CA GLY A 240 6.15 -15.38 -20.50
C GLY A 240 5.01 -14.63 -19.82
N PHE A 241 5.17 -13.31 -19.73
CA PHE A 241 4.17 -12.41 -19.14
C PHE A 241 3.59 -11.45 -20.20
N GLU A 242 2.28 -11.27 -20.13
CA GLU A 242 1.55 -10.25 -20.88
C GLU A 242 0.30 -9.85 -20.09
N ALA A 243 0.16 -8.58 -19.70
CA ALA A 243 -1.02 -8.13 -18.97
C ALA A 243 -2.28 -8.20 -19.83
N LEU A 244 -3.43 -8.39 -19.16
CA LEU A 244 -4.74 -8.27 -19.77
C LEU A 244 -5.10 -6.81 -20.07
N TYR A 245 -4.72 -5.91 -19.16
CA TYR A 245 -5.07 -4.50 -19.22
C TYR A 245 -4.16 -3.65 -18.34
N TYR A 246 -3.92 -2.42 -18.77
CA TYR A 246 -3.34 -1.37 -17.94
C TYR A 246 -4.23 -0.13 -18.02
N GLU A 247 -4.34 0.58 -16.90
CA GLU A 247 -4.95 1.90 -16.87
C GLU A 247 -4.10 2.85 -16.03
N LEU A 248 -3.72 3.97 -16.63
CA LEU A 248 -3.01 5.06 -15.96
C LEU A 248 -4.00 6.21 -15.70
N ALA A 249 -4.31 6.43 -14.44
CA ALA A 249 -5.15 7.53 -13.96
C ALA A 249 -4.33 8.38 -12.97
N SER A 250 -3.35 9.11 -13.51
CA SER A 250 -2.33 9.81 -12.71
C SER A 250 -2.91 10.60 -11.53
N PRO A 251 -2.34 10.47 -10.33
CA PRO A 251 -1.06 9.81 -10.04
C PRO A 251 -1.16 8.29 -9.84
N HIS A 252 -2.33 7.70 -10.01
CA HIS A 252 -2.60 6.29 -9.77
C HIS A 252 -2.49 5.46 -11.05
N ALA A 253 -2.33 4.15 -10.88
CA ALA A 253 -2.31 3.21 -11.98
C ALA A 253 -2.89 1.87 -11.56
N MET A 254 -3.26 1.04 -12.54
CA MET A 254 -3.61 -0.35 -12.30
C MET A 254 -3.18 -1.26 -13.43
N ILE A 255 -3.01 -2.54 -13.09
CA ILE A 255 -2.71 -3.64 -13.99
C ILE A 255 -3.67 -4.79 -13.71
N SER A 256 -4.27 -5.35 -14.77
CA SER A 256 -5.01 -6.60 -14.73
C SER A 256 -4.17 -7.70 -15.36
N THR A 257 -4.03 -8.84 -14.69
CA THR A 257 -3.25 -9.96 -15.20
C THR A 257 -4.05 -11.26 -15.21
N TRP A 258 -3.64 -12.12 -16.14
CA TRP A 258 -4.13 -13.49 -16.21
C TRP A 258 -3.31 -14.37 -15.28
N GLY A 259 -3.89 -15.51 -14.90
CA GLY A 259 -3.19 -16.53 -14.12
C GLY A 259 -4.06 -17.10 -13.03
N GLY A 260 -3.50 -18.05 -12.30
CA GLY A 260 -4.10 -18.49 -11.04
C GLY A 260 -5.50 -19.04 -11.11
N GLN A 261 -5.79 -19.86 -12.13
CA GLN A 261 -7.05 -20.60 -12.18
C GLN A 261 -7.28 -21.30 -10.84
N ALA A 262 -8.36 -20.92 -10.19
CA ALA A 262 -8.76 -21.37 -8.89
C ALA A 262 -10.21 -21.90 -8.99
N PRO A 263 -10.41 -23.23 -8.96
CA PRO A 263 -9.38 -24.28 -8.85
C PRO A 263 -8.52 -24.45 -10.12
N PRO A 264 -7.30 -25.01 -10.00
CA PRO A 264 -6.44 -25.29 -11.15
C PRO A 264 -7.09 -26.28 -12.14
N ALA A 265 -6.94 -26.05 -13.44
CA ALA A 265 -7.44 -26.97 -14.47
C ALA A 265 -6.72 -28.33 -14.49
N ASP A 266 -5.42 -28.36 -14.16
CA ASP A 266 -4.63 -29.60 -14.05
C ASP A 266 -4.02 -29.73 -12.66
N LEU A 267 -4.53 -30.68 -11.87
CA LEU A 267 -4.02 -30.96 -10.52
C LEU A 267 -2.62 -31.57 -10.50
N LYS A 268 -2.05 -31.97 -11.65
CA LYS A 268 -0.64 -32.39 -11.75
C LYS A 268 0.32 -31.20 -11.71
N MET A 269 -0.16 -30.00 -12.00
CA MET A 269 0.61 -28.76 -12.05
C MET A 269 0.63 -27.98 -10.72
N VAL A 270 0.15 -28.60 -9.64
CA VAL A 270 0.15 -28.01 -8.29
C VAL A 270 0.76 -28.96 -7.26
N LYS A 271 1.29 -28.40 -6.17
CA LYS A 271 1.97 -29.19 -5.14
C LYS A 271 0.98 -30.11 -4.42
N PRO A 272 1.41 -31.27 -3.87
CA PRO A 272 0.52 -32.16 -3.12
C PRO A 272 -0.22 -31.47 -1.94
N MET A 273 0.46 -30.55 -1.25
CA MET A 273 -0.14 -29.76 -0.17
C MET A 273 -1.24 -28.85 -0.69
N ASP A 274 -1.02 -28.20 -1.83
CA ASP A 274 -1.98 -27.29 -2.45
C ASP A 274 -3.31 -28.00 -2.74
N ARG A 275 -3.22 -29.24 -3.25
CA ARG A 275 -4.39 -30.10 -3.50
C ARG A 275 -5.15 -30.48 -2.25
N LYS A 276 -4.43 -30.74 -1.16
CA LYS A 276 -5.03 -31.15 0.12
C LYS A 276 -5.72 -30.00 0.82
N LEU A 277 -5.12 -28.82 0.78
CA LEU A 277 -5.65 -27.62 1.42
C LEU A 277 -6.58 -26.82 0.51
N ARG A 278 -6.58 -27.11 -0.80
CA ARG A 278 -7.29 -26.33 -1.83
C ARG A 278 -6.86 -24.86 -1.79
N SER A 279 -5.56 -24.64 -1.76
CA SER A 279 -4.93 -23.32 -1.71
C SER A 279 -3.54 -23.41 -2.32
N GLY A 280 -2.93 -22.30 -2.73
CA GLY A 280 -1.56 -22.32 -3.21
C GLY A 280 -1.09 -20.94 -3.62
N LEU A 281 -0.39 -20.88 -4.75
CA LEU A 281 0.27 -19.68 -5.30
C LEU A 281 -0.66 -18.48 -5.48
N PHE A 282 -1.96 -18.74 -5.65
CA PHE A 282 -3.00 -17.74 -5.92
C PHE A 282 -4.02 -17.66 -4.78
N GLY A 283 -3.64 -18.17 -3.60
CA GLY A 283 -4.48 -18.24 -2.42
C GLY A 283 -5.47 -19.41 -2.42
N PRO A 284 -6.45 -19.39 -1.49
CA PRO A 284 -7.50 -20.40 -1.41
C PRO A 284 -8.31 -20.49 -2.69
N TRP A 285 -8.63 -21.72 -3.13
CA TRP A 285 -9.36 -21.94 -4.38
C TRP A 285 -10.87 -21.74 -4.23
N ASP A 286 -11.37 -21.87 -3.00
CA ASP A 286 -12.79 -21.81 -2.70
C ASP A 286 -13.18 -20.34 -2.52
N ARG A 287 -13.97 -19.82 -3.48
CA ARG A 287 -14.47 -18.44 -3.44
C ARG A 287 -15.43 -18.26 -2.24
N PRO A 288 -15.26 -17.26 -1.37
CA PRO A 288 -16.14 -17.07 -0.22
C PRO A 288 -17.60 -16.80 -0.64
N GLU A 289 -18.56 -17.23 0.18
CA GLU A 289 -20.00 -17.08 -0.11
C GLU A 289 -20.41 -15.63 -0.37
N VAL A 290 -19.82 -14.68 0.37
CA VAL A 290 -20.11 -13.25 0.17
C VAL A 290 -19.76 -12.79 -1.25
N ILE A 291 -18.71 -13.33 -1.85
CA ILE A 291 -18.30 -13.01 -3.22
C ILE A 291 -19.12 -13.79 -4.24
N GLN A 292 -19.57 -15.01 -3.90
CA GLN A 292 -20.45 -15.80 -4.77
C GLN A 292 -21.87 -15.20 -4.88
N LYS A 293 -22.32 -14.51 -3.83
CA LYS A 293 -23.64 -13.86 -3.75
C LYS A 293 -23.69 -12.51 -4.46
N LEU A 294 -22.57 -12.00 -4.96
CA LEU A 294 -22.55 -10.80 -5.80
C LEU A 294 -23.12 -11.13 -7.18
N ASP A 295 -24.16 -10.42 -7.60
CA ASP A 295 -24.72 -10.54 -8.95
C ASP A 295 -23.65 -10.26 -10.02
N GLN A 296 -22.80 -9.26 -9.75
CA GLN A 296 -21.64 -8.90 -10.54
C GLN A 296 -20.55 -8.33 -9.63
N LEU A 297 -19.29 -8.52 -10.01
CA LEU A 297 -18.18 -7.81 -9.38
C LEU A 297 -18.27 -6.31 -9.69
N PRO A 298 -17.68 -5.42 -8.87
CA PRO A 298 -17.55 -4.02 -9.21
C PRO A 298 -16.88 -3.85 -10.59
N PRO A 299 -17.27 -2.85 -11.40
CA PRO A 299 -16.84 -2.74 -12.79
C PRO A 299 -15.34 -2.52 -12.98
N GLY A 300 -14.63 -2.01 -11.97
CA GLY A 300 -13.19 -1.90 -11.96
C GLY A 300 -12.48 -3.24 -11.76
N VAL A 301 -13.15 -4.26 -11.21
CA VAL A 301 -12.59 -5.59 -10.98
C VAL A 301 -12.86 -6.47 -12.21
N ASN A 302 -11.80 -7.07 -12.74
CA ASN A 302 -11.72 -7.74 -14.04
C ASN A 302 -12.25 -6.85 -15.18
N PRO A 303 -11.61 -5.70 -15.45
CA PRO A 303 -12.13 -4.69 -16.35
C PRO A 303 -12.30 -5.20 -17.79
N THR A 304 -11.55 -6.23 -18.18
CA THR A 304 -11.66 -6.87 -19.50
C THR A 304 -12.73 -7.96 -19.57
N GLY A 305 -13.30 -8.37 -18.43
CA GLY A 305 -14.17 -9.55 -18.33
C GLY A 305 -13.49 -10.85 -18.78
N ALA A 306 -12.16 -10.93 -18.67
CA ALA A 306 -11.41 -12.06 -19.19
C ALA A 306 -11.67 -13.31 -18.34
N PRO A 307 -11.96 -14.47 -18.94
CA PRO A 307 -12.20 -15.70 -18.17
C PRO A 307 -10.92 -16.27 -17.55
N GLN A 308 -9.74 -15.87 -18.04
CA GLN A 308 -8.44 -16.24 -17.47
C GLN A 308 -7.91 -15.22 -16.44
N TRP A 309 -8.71 -14.23 -16.05
CA TRP A 309 -8.36 -13.24 -15.04
C TRP A 309 -7.92 -13.90 -13.74
N GLY A 310 -6.77 -13.46 -13.22
CA GLY A 310 -6.19 -13.94 -11.98
C GLY A 310 -6.19 -12.89 -10.88
N ILE A 311 -5.79 -11.67 -11.22
CA ILE A 311 -5.62 -10.58 -10.27
C ILE A 311 -5.72 -9.22 -10.97
N ASP A 312 -6.28 -8.25 -10.26
CA ASP A 312 -6.06 -6.84 -10.52
C ASP A 312 -5.27 -6.20 -9.39
N SER A 313 -4.31 -5.36 -9.75
CA SER A 313 -3.44 -4.64 -8.82
C SER A 313 -3.55 -3.14 -9.08
N TRP A 314 -3.96 -2.39 -8.07
CA TRP A 314 -4.01 -0.93 -8.08
C TRP A 314 -2.85 -0.37 -7.30
N HIS A 315 -2.14 0.61 -7.87
CA HIS A 315 -1.22 1.47 -7.14
C HIS A 315 -1.90 2.82 -6.89
N PHE A 316 -2.37 2.99 -5.66
CA PHE A 316 -2.77 4.29 -5.14
C PHE A 316 -1.54 4.99 -4.58
N PHE A 317 -0.85 5.72 -5.48
CA PHE A 317 0.29 6.54 -5.15
C PHE A 317 0.11 7.35 -3.85
N PRO A 318 1.15 7.51 -3.02
CA PRO A 318 2.48 6.90 -3.18
C PRO A 318 2.59 5.52 -2.54
N ASN A 319 1.92 5.31 -1.40
CA ASN A 319 2.32 4.27 -0.45
C ASN A 319 1.39 3.06 -0.39
N PHE A 320 0.38 2.95 -1.25
CA PHE A 320 -0.67 1.93 -1.10
C PHE A 320 -0.87 1.16 -2.39
N MET A 321 -0.66 -0.16 -2.35
CA MET A 321 -1.18 -1.05 -3.39
C MET A 321 -2.29 -1.93 -2.83
N LEU A 322 -3.32 -2.14 -3.64
CA LEU A 322 -4.45 -3.00 -3.35
C LEU A 322 -4.55 -4.04 -4.46
N LEU A 323 -4.63 -5.31 -4.10
CA LEU A 323 -4.64 -6.42 -5.03
C LEU A 323 -5.86 -7.28 -4.76
N ILE A 324 -6.74 -7.46 -5.75
CA ILE A 324 -7.93 -8.31 -5.66
C ILE A 324 -7.70 -9.55 -6.52
N TRP A 325 -7.77 -10.72 -5.90
CA TRP A 325 -7.59 -12.00 -6.61
C TRP A 325 -8.92 -12.58 -7.05
N ALA A 326 -8.88 -13.37 -8.12
CA ALA A 326 -10.03 -14.05 -8.69
C ALA A 326 -10.86 -14.91 -7.70
N PRO A 327 -10.26 -15.60 -6.71
CA PRO A 327 -11.02 -16.31 -5.68
C PRO A 327 -11.75 -15.37 -4.71
N GLY A 328 -11.55 -14.05 -4.78
CA GLY A 328 -12.30 -13.08 -3.99
C GLY A 328 -11.72 -12.80 -2.61
N TRP A 329 -10.41 -12.88 -2.47
CA TRP A 329 -9.66 -12.33 -1.34
C TRP A 329 -8.81 -11.16 -1.83
N TYR A 330 -8.37 -10.28 -0.94
CA TYR A 330 -7.48 -9.18 -1.31
C TYR A 330 -6.25 -9.13 -0.42
N LEU A 331 -5.22 -8.46 -0.93
CA LEU A 331 -4.09 -8.04 -0.11
C LEU A 331 -3.77 -6.57 -0.33
N THR A 332 -3.00 -6.04 0.59
CA THR A 332 -2.45 -4.69 0.51
C THR A 332 -0.96 -4.70 0.72
N TYR A 333 -0.31 -3.74 0.07
CA TYR A 333 1.09 -3.40 0.30
C TYR A 333 1.21 -1.95 0.72
N HIS A 334 2.09 -1.70 1.69
CA HIS A 334 2.47 -0.37 2.11
C HIS A 334 3.98 -0.18 2.09
N TYR A 335 4.39 0.97 1.55
CA TYR A 335 5.79 1.32 1.35
C TYR A 335 6.11 2.58 2.16
N TRP A 336 6.97 2.43 3.16
CA TRP A 336 7.34 3.49 4.08
C TRP A 336 8.83 3.81 3.97
N PRO A 337 9.26 4.63 2.99
CA PRO A 337 10.65 5.03 2.84
C PRO A 337 11.26 5.57 4.13
N THR A 338 12.44 5.06 4.47
CA THR A 338 13.22 5.50 5.65
C THR A 338 14.51 6.20 5.24
N ALA A 339 15.05 5.87 4.06
CA ALA A 339 16.21 6.49 3.44
C ALA A 339 16.09 6.37 1.90
N VAL A 340 17.06 6.96 1.17
CA VAL A 340 17.14 6.87 -0.30
C VAL A 340 17.24 5.42 -0.80
N ASP A 341 17.84 4.53 -0.03
CA ASP A 341 18.14 3.14 -0.39
C ASP A 341 17.47 2.16 0.56
N ARG A 342 16.45 2.60 1.32
CA ARG A 342 15.80 1.77 2.33
C ARG A 342 14.36 2.16 2.61
N HIS A 343 13.51 1.17 2.82
CA HIS A 343 12.14 1.39 3.25
C HIS A 343 11.65 0.28 4.18
N ILE A 344 10.56 0.56 4.90
CA ILE A 344 9.78 -0.46 5.57
C ILE A 344 8.67 -0.89 4.63
N PHE A 345 8.59 -2.19 4.37
CA PHE A 345 7.52 -2.82 3.63
C PHE A 345 6.55 -3.50 4.59
N GLU A 346 5.26 -3.27 4.40
CA GLU A 346 4.19 -3.96 5.12
C GLU A 346 3.26 -4.62 4.10
N THR A 347 2.95 -5.90 4.30
CA THR A 347 1.97 -6.65 3.51
C THR A 347 0.90 -7.21 4.43
N SER A 348 -0.36 -7.12 4.02
CA SER A 348 -1.48 -7.71 4.74
C SER A 348 -2.40 -8.46 3.78
N LEU A 349 -2.66 -9.73 4.06
CA LEU A 349 -3.61 -10.56 3.33
C LEU A 349 -4.92 -10.62 4.12
N TYR A 350 -6.05 -10.42 3.43
CA TYR A 350 -7.37 -10.32 4.03
C TYR A 350 -8.27 -11.42 3.49
N PHE A 351 -8.82 -12.21 4.42
CA PHE A 351 -9.73 -13.30 4.11
C PHE A 351 -11.01 -13.19 4.92
N VAL A 352 -12.09 -13.77 4.40
CA VAL A 352 -13.27 -14.05 5.21
C VAL A 352 -12.88 -15.03 6.32
N PRO A 353 -13.34 -14.85 7.58
CA PRO A 353 -13.01 -15.74 8.68
C PRO A 353 -13.25 -17.22 8.35
N PRO A 354 -12.28 -18.10 8.62
CA PRO A 354 -12.38 -19.51 8.26
C PRO A 354 -13.43 -20.22 9.12
N ARG A 355 -14.26 -21.07 8.51
CA ARG A 355 -15.33 -21.82 9.20
C ARG A 355 -14.84 -23.11 9.85
N ASN A 356 -13.69 -23.59 9.43
CA ASN A 356 -13.12 -24.86 9.86
C ASN A 356 -11.59 -24.84 9.72
N ALA A 357 -10.94 -25.85 10.31
CA ALA A 357 -9.48 -25.95 10.33
C ALA A 357 -8.85 -26.03 8.92
N ARG A 358 -9.52 -26.65 7.94
CA ARG A 358 -8.99 -26.72 6.56
C ARG A 358 -8.94 -25.33 5.93
N GLU A 359 -10.00 -24.54 6.06
CA GLU A 359 -10.07 -23.17 5.54
C GLU A 359 -9.02 -22.27 6.19
N ARG A 360 -8.81 -22.41 7.50
CA ARG A 360 -7.73 -21.70 8.19
C ARG A 360 -6.36 -22.10 7.65
N LEU A 361 -6.08 -23.39 7.52
CA LEU A 361 -4.82 -23.88 6.96
C LEU A 361 -4.62 -23.46 5.49
N ALA A 362 -5.71 -23.35 4.72
CA ALA A 362 -5.68 -22.84 3.35
C ALA A 362 -5.24 -21.38 3.29
N GLN A 363 -5.74 -20.54 4.20
CA GLN A 363 -5.35 -19.13 4.33
C GLN A 363 -3.91 -19.00 4.84
N GLU A 364 -3.50 -19.80 5.82
CA GLU A 364 -2.12 -19.83 6.32
C GLU A 364 -1.12 -20.27 5.24
N LEU A 365 -1.47 -21.26 4.41
CA LEU A 365 -0.64 -21.67 3.27
C LEU A 365 -0.46 -20.51 2.27
N ALA A 366 -1.54 -19.78 1.98
CA ALA A 366 -1.49 -18.60 1.12
C ALA A 366 -0.56 -17.54 1.72
N ALA A 367 -0.76 -17.17 2.99
CA ALA A 367 0.05 -16.18 3.69
C ALA A 367 1.54 -16.52 3.69
N VAL A 368 1.91 -17.78 3.98
CA VAL A 368 3.30 -18.22 3.93
C VAL A 368 3.88 -18.17 2.51
N THR A 369 3.09 -18.54 1.51
CA THR A 369 3.51 -18.51 0.10
C THR A 369 3.76 -17.08 -0.39
N PHE A 370 2.88 -16.14 -0.05
CA PHE A 370 3.05 -14.72 -0.41
C PHE A 370 4.22 -14.05 0.31
N LYS A 371 4.46 -14.42 1.57
CA LYS A 371 5.68 -14.00 2.27
C LYS A 371 6.94 -14.46 1.53
N GLU A 372 6.93 -15.69 1.01
CA GLU A 372 8.08 -16.24 0.28
C GLU A 372 8.32 -15.53 -1.06
N TYR A 373 7.28 -15.10 -1.78
CA TYR A 373 7.44 -14.23 -2.95
C TYR A 373 8.08 -12.90 -2.59
N ALA A 374 7.52 -12.20 -1.60
CA ALA A 374 8.04 -10.91 -1.17
C ALA A 374 9.50 -10.98 -0.70
N LEU A 375 9.95 -12.10 -0.12
CA LEU A 375 11.35 -12.30 0.25
C LEU A 375 12.28 -12.48 -0.95
N GLN A 376 11.83 -13.18 -2.00
CA GLN A 376 12.60 -13.32 -3.25
C GLN A 376 12.74 -11.96 -3.95
N ASP A 377 11.67 -11.17 -3.97
CA ASP A 377 11.67 -9.82 -4.54
C ASP A 377 12.60 -8.89 -3.74
N ALA A 378 12.48 -8.91 -2.40
CA ALA A 378 13.34 -8.12 -1.52
C ALA A 378 14.82 -8.42 -1.73
N ASN A 379 15.20 -9.71 -1.74
CA ASN A 379 16.59 -10.08 -1.95
C ASN A 379 17.13 -9.63 -3.31
N THR A 380 16.34 -9.78 -4.36
CA THR A 380 16.71 -9.38 -5.73
C THR A 380 16.88 -7.86 -5.81
N LEU A 381 15.98 -7.11 -5.20
CA LEU A 381 15.99 -5.65 -5.28
C LEU A 381 17.02 -4.99 -4.37
N GLU A 382 17.40 -5.61 -3.25
CA GLU A 382 18.57 -5.19 -2.49
C GLU A 382 19.84 -5.32 -3.34
N ALA A 383 19.99 -6.44 -4.07
CA ALA A 383 21.10 -6.61 -5.00
C ALA A 383 21.06 -5.55 -6.13
N THR A 384 19.88 -5.26 -6.70
CA THR A 384 19.70 -4.17 -7.67
C THR A 384 20.15 -2.83 -7.10
N GLN A 385 19.71 -2.49 -5.87
CA GLN A 385 20.08 -1.24 -5.19
C GLN A 385 21.61 -1.09 -5.07
N THR A 386 22.33 -2.17 -4.74
CA THR A 386 23.81 -2.12 -4.64
C THR A 386 24.46 -1.69 -5.96
N MET A 387 23.95 -2.19 -7.09
CA MET A 387 24.55 -1.94 -8.39
C MET A 387 24.16 -0.58 -8.96
N ILE A 388 22.90 -0.18 -8.86
CA ILE A 388 22.49 1.16 -9.31
C ILE A 388 23.13 2.27 -8.47
N GLY A 389 23.41 2.00 -7.18
CA GLY A 389 24.11 2.92 -6.29
C GLY A 389 25.52 3.27 -6.75
N THR A 390 26.16 2.41 -7.56
CA THR A 390 27.49 2.69 -8.16
C THR A 390 27.45 3.79 -9.22
N ARG A 391 26.27 4.09 -9.78
CA ARG A 391 26.05 5.09 -10.85
C ARG A 391 26.83 4.81 -12.15
N VAL A 392 27.35 3.59 -12.35
CA VAL A 392 28.05 3.19 -13.58
C VAL A 392 27.11 3.27 -14.79
N VAL A 393 25.86 2.88 -14.60
CA VAL A 393 24.74 3.10 -15.52
C VAL A 393 23.59 3.69 -14.70
N ARG A 394 22.86 4.63 -15.29
CA ARG A 394 21.69 5.28 -14.65
C ARG A 394 20.40 5.08 -15.40
N GLU A 395 20.50 4.82 -16.70
CA GLU A 395 19.37 4.70 -17.60
C GLU A 395 19.16 3.25 -17.99
N PHE A 396 17.94 2.75 -17.81
CA PHE A 396 17.59 1.35 -18.04
C PHE A 396 16.45 1.22 -19.06
N PRO A 397 16.59 0.34 -20.06
CA PRO A 397 15.50 0.09 -21.00
C PRO A 397 14.40 -0.72 -20.30
N LEU A 398 13.17 -0.22 -20.37
CA LEU A 398 11.97 -0.94 -19.92
C LEU A 398 11.14 -1.38 -21.13
N CYS A 399 10.60 -2.59 -21.08
CA CYS A 399 9.72 -3.14 -22.09
C CYS A 399 8.28 -2.59 -21.97
N ASP A 400 7.43 -2.98 -22.91
CA ASP A 400 6.04 -2.50 -22.96
C ASP A 400 5.16 -3.00 -21.80
N GLN A 401 5.55 -4.10 -21.14
CA GLN A 401 4.86 -4.65 -19.96
C GLN A 401 5.31 -3.97 -18.65
N GLU A 402 6.24 -3.02 -18.72
CA GLU A 402 6.80 -2.29 -17.58
C GLU A 402 6.32 -0.83 -17.59
N ILE A 403 5.17 -0.56 -18.21
CA ILE A 403 4.63 0.80 -18.35
C ILE A 403 4.31 1.46 -17.00
N LEU A 404 3.92 0.68 -15.99
CA LEU A 404 3.65 1.21 -14.65
C LEU A 404 4.91 1.71 -13.96
N LEU A 405 6.06 1.11 -14.23
CA LEU A 405 7.36 1.56 -13.71
C LEU A 405 7.70 2.93 -14.32
N ARG A 406 7.55 3.05 -15.66
CA ARG A 406 7.71 4.33 -16.37
C ARG A 406 6.80 5.41 -15.78
N HIS A 407 5.55 5.06 -15.53
CA HIS A 407 4.56 5.96 -14.93
C HIS A 407 4.96 6.38 -13.51
N LEU A 408 5.36 5.45 -12.65
CA LEU A 408 5.78 5.71 -11.26
C LEU A 408 6.94 6.71 -11.19
N HIS A 409 8.01 6.45 -11.96
CA HIS A 409 9.18 7.32 -11.98
C HIS A 409 8.86 8.70 -12.55
N LYS A 410 8.03 8.77 -13.60
CA LYS A 410 7.57 10.04 -14.14
C LYS A 410 6.73 10.83 -13.13
N VAL A 411 5.73 10.21 -12.51
CA VAL A 411 4.85 10.85 -11.53
C VAL A 411 5.67 11.38 -10.35
N THR A 412 6.58 10.59 -9.82
CA THR A 412 7.50 11.00 -8.76
C THR A 412 8.32 12.22 -9.16
N GLY A 413 8.92 12.19 -10.36
CA GLY A 413 9.66 13.31 -10.93
C GLY A 413 8.83 14.59 -11.08
N ASP A 414 7.59 14.46 -11.56
CA ASP A 414 6.67 15.58 -11.76
C ASP A 414 6.28 16.24 -10.41
N TYR A 415 5.97 15.45 -9.36
CA TYR A 415 5.69 15.99 -8.02
C TYR A 415 6.88 16.78 -7.45
N VAL A 416 8.09 16.21 -7.52
CA VAL A 416 9.30 16.87 -7.01
C VAL A 416 9.61 18.14 -7.81
N LYS A 417 9.43 18.11 -9.13
CA LYS A 417 9.62 19.27 -10.00
C LYS A 417 8.63 20.38 -9.69
N GLU A 418 7.34 20.06 -9.55
CA GLU A 418 6.30 21.03 -9.19
C GLU A 418 6.59 21.67 -7.84
N TYR A 419 6.94 20.88 -6.83
CA TYR A 419 7.30 21.39 -5.51
C TYR A 419 8.49 22.37 -5.57
N ARG A 420 9.56 22.00 -6.28
CA ARG A 420 10.75 22.86 -6.44
C ARG A 420 10.41 24.17 -7.16
N ASN A 421 9.58 24.11 -8.20
CA ASN A 421 9.15 25.31 -8.93
C ASN A 421 8.31 26.25 -8.05
N ASN A 422 7.38 25.69 -7.28
CA ASN A 422 6.53 26.47 -6.36
C ASN A 422 7.31 27.03 -5.17
N GLY A 423 8.33 26.32 -4.69
CA GLY A 423 9.24 26.79 -3.65
C GLY A 423 10.20 27.89 -4.10
N SER A 424 10.54 27.94 -5.40
CA SER A 424 11.38 29.00 -6.00
C SER A 424 10.64 30.32 -6.24
N ALA A 425 9.31 30.31 -6.10
CA ALA A 425 8.43 31.47 -6.29
C ALA A 425 8.01 32.16 -4.97
N ARG A 426 8.52 31.68 -3.83
CA ARG A 426 8.37 32.27 -2.50
C ARG A 426 9.74 32.72 -2.00
#